data_AF-A0AAD7E5Y2-F1
#
_entry.id   AF-A0AAD7E5Y2-F1
#
_cell.length_a   1.000
_cell.length_b   1.000
_cell.length_c   1.000
_cell.angle_alpha   90.00
_cell.angle_beta   90.00
_cell.angle_gamma   90.00
#
_symmetry.space_group_name_H-M   'P 1'
#
loop_
_entity.id
_entity.type
_entity.pdbx_description
1 polymer ?
#
loop_
_entity_poly.entity_id
_entity_poly.type
_entity_poly.pdbx_seq_one_letter_code
_entity_poly.pdbx_strand_id
1 'polypeptide(L)'
;MQSSAPSSIPPSPTRLYAPTARSKSWCVISIVSHVSVAHWSQVQRYDCIYLHYTSAEDYRNEVDLLRCSPDFQANSDTWFDCVNINLDPAVLDFARILYLFCCRLPGPEKREEDVALVRLFKPARWKPKTFWENCRVLEDGRTMFMLPKYFIRGAHLINAFGAPREDTTFYLNDVVDSDWFIRAGN
;
A
#
# COMPACT_ATOMS: atom_id res chain seq x y z
N MET A 1 -68.10 -20.85 0.96
CA MET A 1 -67.05 -19.83 1.20
C MET A 1 -65.90 -20.12 0.25
N GLN A 2 -65.44 -19.09 -0.45
CA GLN A 2 -64.62 -19.14 -1.65
C GLN A 2 -63.16 -19.57 -1.38
N SER A 3 -62.67 -20.46 -2.25
CA SER A 3 -61.35 -20.49 -2.91
C SER A 3 -60.27 -19.50 -2.44
N SER A 4 -59.07 -20.01 -2.09
CA SER A 4 -57.83 -19.74 -2.83
C SER A 4 -56.59 -20.39 -2.21
N ALA A 5 -55.83 -21.10 -3.05
CA ALA A 5 -54.38 -21.23 -3.00
C ALA A 5 -53.86 -20.75 -4.37
N PRO A 6 -52.55 -20.58 -4.61
CA PRO A 6 -51.45 -20.05 -3.80
C PRO A 6 -50.82 -18.79 -4.48
N SER A 7 -50.17 -17.88 -3.74
CA SER A 7 -49.36 -16.82 -4.35
C SER A 7 -47.86 -17.11 -4.21
N SER A 8 -47.31 -17.71 -5.26
CA SER A 8 -45.87 -17.72 -5.55
C SER A 8 -45.44 -16.33 -6.02
N ILE A 9 -44.59 -15.64 -5.26
CA ILE A 9 -43.82 -14.49 -5.74
C ILE A 9 -42.35 -14.91 -5.78
N PRO A 10 -41.69 -14.89 -6.96
CA PRO A 10 -40.27 -15.16 -7.07
C PRO A 10 -39.48 -13.85 -6.91
N PRO A 11 -38.35 -13.85 -6.19
CA PRO A 11 -37.28 -12.91 -6.48
C PRO A 11 -36.14 -13.64 -7.19
N SER A 12 -36.08 -13.37 -8.50
CA SER A 12 -34.94 -12.91 -9.30
C SER A 12 -33.52 -13.50 -9.08
N PRO A 13 -32.75 -13.67 -10.17
CA PRO A 13 -31.65 -14.62 -10.23
C PRO A 13 -30.44 -14.19 -9.42
N THR A 14 -29.89 -15.13 -8.65
CA THR A 14 -28.50 -15.11 -8.17
C THR A 14 -27.57 -15.10 -9.39
N ARG A 15 -27.26 -13.91 -9.91
CA ARG A 15 -26.11 -13.73 -10.79
C ARG A 15 -24.87 -13.72 -9.92
N LEU A 16 -24.20 -14.87 -9.89
CA LEU A 16 -22.76 -14.95 -9.63
C LEU A 16 -22.05 -14.04 -10.63
N TYR A 17 -21.72 -12.81 -10.22
CA TYR A 17 -20.71 -12.03 -10.92
C TYR A 17 -19.36 -12.43 -10.35
N ALA A 18 -18.64 -13.23 -11.12
CA ALA A 18 -17.20 -13.37 -10.95
C ALA A 18 -16.57 -11.97 -11.08
N PRO A 19 -15.66 -11.55 -10.18
CA PRO A 19 -14.92 -10.33 -10.39
C PRO A 19 -13.81 -10.61 -11.42
N THR A 20 -14.15 -10.50 -12.70
CA THR A 20 -13.18 -10.18 -13.74
C THR A 20 -13.16 -8.68 -13.92
N ALA A 21 -12.15 -8.00 -13.37
CA ALA A 21 -11.52 -6.85 -14.02
C ALA A 21 -10.30 -6.40 -13.22
N ARG A 22 -9.16 -6.43 -13.90
CA ARG A 22 -7.88 -5.87 -13.48
C ARG A 22 -8.06 -4.38 -13.17
N SER A 23 -7.77 -3.98 -11.94
CA SER A 23 -7.50 -2.58 -11.63
C SER A 23 -6.28 -2.14 -12.42
N LYS A 24 -6.48 -1.27 -13.41
CA LYS A 24 -5.41 -0.53 -14.07
C LYS A 24 -5.29 0.78 -13.33
N SER A 25 -4.39 0.81 -12.34
CA SER A 25 -3.91 2.07 -11.77
C SER A 25 -3.08 2.78 -12.84
N TRP A 26 -3.43 4.04 -13.11
CA TRP A 26 -2.66 4.93 -13.97
C TRP A 26 -2.02 5.99 -13.08
N CYS A 27 -0.69 6.04 -13.07
CA CYS A 27 0.07 7.09 -12.40
C CYS A 27 0.42 8.16 -13.45
N VAL A 28 0.17 9.44 -13.15
CA VAL A 28 0.56 10.57 -13.99
C VAL A 28 1.60 11.39 -13.23
N ILE A 29 2.82 11.49 -13.77
CA ILE A 29 3.93 12.27 -13.22
C ILE A 29 4.22 13.45 -14.16
N SER A 30 4.32 14.67 -13.62
CA SER A 30 4.66 15.89 -14.38
C SER A 30 6.15 16.25 -14.22
N ILE A 31 6.79 16.74 -15.31
CA ILE A 31 8.24 16.79 -15.54
C ILE A 31 8.77 18.23 -15.61
N VAL A 32 10.01 18.50 -15.17
CA VAL A 32 10.82 19.66 -15.62
C VAL A 32 12.29 19.30 -15.96
N SER A 33 12.62 19.55 -17.24
CA SER A 33 13.90 19.80 -17.97
C SER A 33 15.14 18.86 -17.97
N HIS A 34 15.32 18.21 -19.13
CA HIS A 34 16.44 18.13 -20.12
C HIS A 34 17.95 18.19 -19.76
N VAL A 35 18.69 17.13 -20.17
CA VAL A 35 19.98 17.13 -20.94
C VAL A 35 20.09 15.80 -21.75
N SER A 36 20.67 15.83 -22.96
CA SER A 36 20.77 14.73 -23.94
C SER A 36 22.21 14.24 -24.17
N VAL A 37 22.48 12.92 -24.18
CA VAL A 37 23.46 12.14 -25.02
C VAL A 37 23.04 10.63 -24.97
N ALA A 38 23.48 9.79 -25.91
CA ALA A 38 22.97 8.46 -26.30
C ALA A 38 23.19 7.25 -25.34
N HIS A 39 22.24 6.30 -25.38
CA HIS A 39 22.24 4.89 -24.88
C HIS A 39 22.51 4.56 -23.40
N TRP A 40 22.33 5.50 -22.48
CA TRP A 40 22.36 5.19 -21.04
C TRP A 40 20.96 4.90 -20.49
N SER A 41 20.87 3.99 -19.52
CA SER A 41 19.68 3.87 -18.68
C SER A 41 19.64 5.11 -17.79
N GLN A 42 18.56 5.89 -17.82
CA GLN A 42 18.42 7.04 -16.93
C GLN A 42 17.72 6.56 -15.66
N VAL A 43 18.32 6.79 -14.50
CA VAL A 43 17.68 6.53 -13.21
C VAL A 43 17.47 7.88 -12.54
N GLN A 44 16.21 8.22 -12.30
CA GLN A 44 15.83 9.44 -11.61
C GLN A 44 15.23 9.06 -10.24
N ARG A 45 15.73 9.67 -9.17
CA ARG A 45 15.19 9.49 -7.83
C ARG A 45 14.02 10.46 -7.58
N TYR A 46 13.04 9.98 -6.82
CA TYR A 46 11.90 10.76 -6.33
C TYR A 46 11.82 10.65 -4.81
N ASP A 47 11.22 11.67 -4.19
CA ASP A 47 11.04 11.75 -2.74
C ASP A 47 9.60 11.47 -2.30
N CYS A 48 8.66 11.36 -3.24
CA CYS A 48 7.28 11.03 -2.96
C CYS A 48 6.57 10.31 -4.12
N ILE A 49 5.45 9.68 -3.81
CA ILE A 49 4.55 9.00 -4.74
C ILE A 49 3.10 9.31 -4.37
N TYR A 50 2.27 9.55 -5.39
CA TYR A 50 0.82 9.63 -5.25
C TYR A 50 0.23 8.25 -5.58
N LEU A 51 -0.40 7.62 -4.58
CA LEU A 51 -1.09 6.35 -4.73
C LEU A 51 -2.58 6.58 -4.86
N HIS A 52 -3.11 6.26 -6.04
CA HIS A 52 -4.53 6.26 -6.29
C HIS A 52 -5.11 4.88 -5.96
N TYR A 53 -6.13 4.83 -5.11
CA TYR A 53 -6.83 3.61 -4.76
C TYR A 53 -8.34 3.85 -4.69
N THR A 54 -9.13 2.79 -4.72
CA THR A 54 -10.58 2.87 -4.51
C THR A 54 -10.88 2.35 -3.12
N SER A 55 -11.40 3.20 -2.24
CA SER A 55 -11.83 2.85 -0.89
C SER A 55 -12.84 1.70 -0.92
N ALA A 56 -12.70 0.72 -0.06
CA ALA A 56 -13.66 -0.37 0.14
C ALA A 56 -14.77 0.01 1.12
N GLU A 57 -14.65 1.14 1.84
CA GLU A 57 -15.70 1.66 2.71
C GLU A 57 -16.83 2.30 1.91
N ASP A 58 -16.50 3.21 0.99
CA ASP A 58 -17.47 4.01 0.24
C ASP A 58 -17.35 3.91 -1.29
N TYR A 59 -16.41 3.08 -1.79
CA TYR A 59 -16.16 2.83 -3.22
C TYR A 59 -15.72 4.07 -4.01
N ARG A 60 -15.21 5.11 -3.33
CA ARG A 60 -14.67 6.30 -3.98
C ARG A 60 -13.19 6.19 -4.26
N ASN A 61 -12.74 6.95 -5.26
CA ASN A 61 -11.32 7.08 -5.57
C ASN A 61 -10.65 8.04 -4.60
N GLU A 62 -9.63 7.56 -3.92
CA GLU A 62 -8.84 8.26 -2.93
C GLU A 62 -7.38 8.35 -3.37
N VAL A 63 -6.62 9.25 -2.72
CA VAL A 63 -5.21 9.48 -3.02
C VAL A 63 -4.40 9.59 -1.74
N ASP A 64 -3.42 8.70 -1.60
CA ASP A 64 -2.39 8.81 -0.55
C ASP A 64 -1.12 9.42 -1.13
N LEU A 65 -0.61 10.48 -0.49
CA LEU A 65 0.71 11.03 -0.77
C LEU A 65 1.73 10.42 0.19
N LEU A 66 2.58 9.53 -0.30
CA LEU A 66 3.62 8.87 0.50
C LEU A 66 5.00 9.43 0.17
N ARG A 67 5.83 9.62 1.19
CA ARG A 67 7.16 10.23 1.12
C ARG A 67 8.25 9.27 1.58
N CYS A 68 9.42 9.43 0.97
CA CYS A 68 10.66 8.76 1.37
C CYS A 68 11.82 9.75 1.50
N SER A 69 11.52 11.00 1.87
CA SER A 69 12.53 12.05 2.07
C SER A 69 13.07 12.00 3.50
N PRO A 70 14.39 11.83 3.70
CA PRO A 70 14.99 11.84 5.03
C PRO A 70 14.93 13.20 5.73
N ASP A 71 14.84 14.31 4.97
CA ASP A 71 14.98 15.68 5.51
C ASP A 71 13.64 16.43 5.63
N PHE A 72 12.52 15.71 5.70
CA PHE A 72 11.20 16.33 5.66
C PHE A 72 10.89 17.24 6.86
N GLN A 73 11.45 16.94 8.03
CA GLN A 73 11.28 17.76 9.23
C GLN A 73 12.55 18.56 9.55
N ALA A 74 12.38 19.82 9.96
CA ALA A 74 13.46 20.75 10.31
C ALA A 74 14.40 20.24 11.43
N ASN A 75 13.96 19.21 12.15
CA ASN A 75 14.59 18.58 13.30
C ASN A 75 15.45 17.35 12.94
N SER A 76 15.77 17.09 11.67
CA SER A 76 16.66 15.97 11.23
C SER A 76 16.12 14.56 11.50
N ASP A 77 14.84 14.43 11.85
CA ASP A 77 14.19 13.13 12.02
C ASP A 77 13.84 12.54 10.66
N THR A 78 14.49 11.42 10.32
CA THR A 78 14.21 10.67 9.09
C THR A 78 12.85 9.98 9.17
N TRP A 79 11.86 10.52 8.45
CA TRP A 79 10.54 9.93 8.35
C TRP A 79 10.35 9.27 6.98
N PHE A 80 10.12 7.96 6.99
CA PHE A 80 9.77 7.19 5.80
C PHE A 80 8.34 6.67 5.94
N ASP A 81 7.49 7.01 4.98
CA ASP A 81 6.11 6.54 4.97
C ASP A 81 6.04 5.03 4.70
N CYS A 82 4.99 4.42 5.23
CA CYS A 82 4.73 3.00 5.09
C CYS A 82 3.54 2.75 4.17
N VAL A 83 3.49 1.55 3.60
CA VAL A 83 2.55 1.18 2.55
C VAL A 83 2.07 -0.25 2.73
N ASN A 84 0.80 -0.47 2.44
CA ASN A 84 0.19 -1.79 2.24
C ASN A 84 0.66 -2.38 0.91
N ILE A 85 1.07 -3.65 0.92
CA ILE A 85 1.50 -4.32 -0.31
C ILE A 85 0.66 -5.56 -0.61
N ASN A 86 0.39 -5.77 -1.89
CA ASN A 86 -0.33 -6.93 -2.40
C ASN A 86 0.66 -7.93 -3.02
N LEU A 87 1.42 -8.63 -2.17
CA LEU A 87 2.26 -9.74 -2.63
C LEU A 87 1.50 -11.07 -2.65
N ASP A 88 0.67 -11.29 -1.64
CA ASP A 88 -0.21 -12.45 -1.50
C ASP A 88 -1.63 -11.94 -1.17
N PRO A 89 -2.65 -12.24 -1.98
CA PRO A 89 -4.02 -11.84 -1.69
C PRO A 89 -4.58 -12.35 -0.35
N ALA A 90 -3.98 -13.40 0.23
CA ALA A 90 -4.40 -13.97 1.50
C ALA A 90 -3.72 -13.33 2.72
N VAL A 91 -2.67 -12.53 2.52
CA VAL A 91 -1.86 -11.97 3.62
C VAL A 91 -1.73 -10.47 3.45
N LEU A 92 -1.96 -9.77 4.57
CA LEU A 92 -1.83 -8.34 4.63
C LEU A 92 -0.41 -7.95 5.04
N ASP A 93 0.39 -7.58 4.05
CA ASP A 93 1.79 -7.22 4.24
C ASP A 93 2.00 -5.71 4.18
N PHE A 94 3.08 -5.27 4.82
CA PHE A 94 3.45 -3.87 4.94
C PHE A 94 4.90 -3.67 4.55
N ALA A 95 5.21 -2.48 4.05
CA ALA A 95 6.57 -2.07 3.81
C ALA A 95 6.80 -0.60 4.13
N ARG A 96 8.04 -0.24 4.46
CA ARG A 96 8.52 1.13 4.56
C ARG A 96 9.17 1.53 3.25
N ILE A 97 8.81 2.68 2.69
CA ILE A 97 9.38 3.18 1.43
C ILE A 97 10.69 3.90 1.75
N LEU A 98 11.82 3.35 1.28
CA LEU A 98 13.14 3.93 1.52
C LEU A 98 13.56 4.87 0.40
N TYR A 99 13.34 4.46 -0.86
CA TYR A 99 13.65 5.26 -2.05
C TYR A 99 12.68 4.94 -3.18
N LEU A 100 12.45 5.93 -4.05
CA LEU A 100 11.67 5.80 -5.27
C LEU A 100 12.53 6.17 -6.47
N PHE A 101 12.44 5.38 -7.53
CA PHE A 101 13.18 5.55 -8.76
C PHE A 101 12.26 5.43 -9.96
N CYS A 102 12.45 6.28 -10.96
CA CYS A 102 11.98 6.03 -12.32
C CYS A 102 13.18 5.63 -13.18
N CYS A 103 13.10 4.45 -13.76
CA CYS A 103 14.14 3.86 -14.59
C CYS A 103 13.71 3.95 -16.07
N ARG A 104 14.42 4.74 -16.86
CA ARG A 104 14.28 4.78 -18.32
C ARG A 104 15.21 3.76 -18.94
N LEU A 105 14.64 2.68 -19.47
CA LEU A 105 15.38 1.57 -20.05
C LEU A 105 15.78 1.89 -21.50
N PRO A 106 17.00 1.51 -21.92
CA PRO A 106 17.43 1.64 -23.30
C PRO A 106 16.65 0.64 -24.17
N GLY A 107 16.19 1.10 -25.32
CA GLY A 107 15.47 0.26 -26.28
C GLY A 107 14.67 1.08 -27.28
N PRO A 108 14.17 0.45 -28.35
CA PRO A 108 13.42 1.13 -29.40
C PRO A 108 12.14 1.80 -28.87
N GLU A 109 11.55 1.25 -27.81
CA GLU A 109 10.30 1.73 -27.21
C GLU A 109 10.49 2.70 -26.04
N LYS A 110 11.75 2.98 -25.62
CA LYS A 110 12.08 3.87 -24.47
C LYS A 110 11.15 3.64 -23.25
N ARG A 111 11.16 2.41 -22.74
CA ARG A 111 10.28 2.00 -21.63
C ARG A 111 10.70 2.70 -20.33
N GLU A 112 9.72 3.26 -19.63
CA GLU A 112 9.88 3.80 -18.28
C GLU A 112 9.27 2.83 -17.27
N GLU A 113 9.97 2.57 -16.17
CA GLU A 113 9.48 1.72 -15.08
C GLU A 113 9.79 2.35 -13.73
N ASP A 114 8.76 2.48 -12.91
CA ASP A 114 8.91 2.93 -11.53
C ASP A 114 9.29 1.75 -10.63
N VAL A 115 10.28 1.98 -9.77
CA VAL A 115 10.81 0.99 -8.84
C VAL A 115 10.99 1.65 -7.48
N ALA A 116 10.47 1.02 -6.43
CA ALA A 116 10.68 1.43 -5.06
C ALA A 116 11.71 0.50 -4.40
N LEU A 117 12.64 1.06 -3.61
CA LEU A 117 13.35 0.31 -2.59
C LEU A 117 12.51 0.34 -1.32
N VAL A 118 12.09 -0.82 -0.86
CA VAL A 118 11.25 -0.95 0.33
C VAL A 118 11.89 -1.86 1.37
N ARG A 119 11.59 -1.60 2.64
CA ARG A 119 11.86 -2.54 3.74
C ARG A 119 10.56 -3.20 4.13
N LEU A 120 10.45 -4.50 3.87
CA LEU A 120 9.30 -5.29 4.26
C LEU A 120 9.26 -5.42 5.78
N PHE A 121 8.09 -5.23 6.36
CA PHE A 121 7.85 -5.58 7.74
C PHE A 121 7.63 -7.09 7.89
N LYS A 122 7.90 -7.61 9.08
CA LYS A 122 7.58 -8.99 9.48
C LYS A 122 6.86 -8.95 10.83
N PRO A 123 6.06 -9.96 11.19
CA PRO A 123 5.50 -10.06 12.52
C PRO A 123 6.60 -10.05 13.59
N ALA A 124 6.46 -9.20 14.60
CA ALA A 124 7.38 -9.14 15.73
C ALA A 124 7.27 -10.40 16.59
N ARG A 125 8.40 -10.84 17.16
CA ARG A 125 8.39 -11.95 18.14
C ARG A 125 7.93 -11.48 19.51
N TRP A 126 8.23 -10.23 19.84
CA TRP A 126 7.81 -9.60 21.07
C TRP A 126 6.32 -9.27 21.02
N LYS A 127 5.64 -9.42 22.16
CA LYS A 127 4.23 -9.05 22.32
C LYS A 127 4.07 -8.05 23.47
N PRO A 128 3.28 -6.99 23.28
CA PRO A 128 3.00 -6.02 24.32
C PRO A 128 2.20 -6.67 25.45
N LYS A 129 2.48 -6.26 26.69
CA LYS A 129 1.65 -6.60 27.85
C LYS A 129 0.47 -5.64 27.93
N THR A 130 -0.51 -5.84 27.07
CA THR A 130 -1.69 -4.98 26.96
C THR A 130 -2.98 -5.80 27.06
N PHE A 131 -4.07 -5.14 27.47
CA PHE A 131 -5.42 -5.70 27.45
C PHE A 131 -6.00 -5.78 26.03
N TRP A 132 -5.42 -5.05 25.07
CA TRP A 132 -5.88 -5.04 23.67
C TRP A 132 -5.48 -6.33 22.97
N GLU A 133 -6.48 -7.14 22.60
CA GLU A 133 -6.29 -8.31 21.76
C GLU A 133 -5.98 -7.90 20.31
N ASN A 134 -5.30 -8.79 19.57
CA ASN A 134 -5.00 -8.62 18.14
C ASN A 134 -4.16 -7.40 17.75
N CYS A 135 -3.47 -6.77 18.71
CA CYS A 135 -2.49 -5.73 18.41
C CYS A 135 -1.38 -6.28 17.50
N ARG A 136 -1.36 -5.85 16.23
CA ARG A 136 -0.33 -6.26 15.27
C ARG A 136 0.95 -5.47 15.53
N VAL A 137 1.98 -6.20 15.95
CA VAL A 137 3.32 -5.66 16.12
C VAL A 137 4.21 -6.16 15.00
N LEU A 138 4.90 -5.22 14.37
CA LEU A 138 5.72 -5.43 13.20
C LEU A 138 7.16 -5.04 13.50
N GLU A 139 8.10 -5.76 12.91
CA GLU A 139 9.52 -5.45 12.96
C GLU A 139 10.06 -5.20 11.55
N ASP A 140 11.11 -4.38 11.47
CA ASP A 140 11.88 -4.25 10.24
C ASP A 140 12.40 -5.63 9.77
N GLY A 141 12.08 -5.97 8.52
CA GLY A 141 12.48 -7.21 7.87
C GLY A 141 13.51 -6.98 6.77
N ARG A 142 13.33 -7.68 5.64
CA ARG A 142 14.26 -7.62 4.52
C ARG A 142 14.02 -6.39 3.66
N THR A 143 15.09 -5.85 3.10
CA THR A 143 15.01 -4.77 2.10
C THR A 143 15.00 -5.39 0.69
N MET A 144 14.14 -4.90 -0.20
CA MET A 144 14.05 -5.37 -1.59
C MET A 144 13.52 -4.28 -2.53
N PHE A 145 13.76 -4.46 -3.83
CA PHE A 145 13.11 -3.67 -4.86
C PHE A 145 11.70 -4.20 -5.13
N MET A 146 10.76 -3.28 -5.35
CA MET A 146 9.35 -3.58 -5.61
C MET A 146 8.79 -2.61 -6.64
N LEU A 147 7.91 -3.11 -7.51
CA LEU A 147 7.16 -2.25 -8.41
C LEU A 147 6.00 -1.58 -7.64
N PRO A 148 5.82 -0.25 -7.72
CA PRO A 148 4.73 0.45 -7.03
C PRO A 148 3.33 -0.05 -7.39
N LYS A 149 3.16 -0.81 -8.48
CA LYS A 149 1.89 -1.50 -8.82
C LYS A 149 1.42 -2.49 -7.73
N TYR A 150 2.32 -2.92 -6.85
CA TYR A 150 1.99 -3.78 -5.70
C TYR A 150 1.56 -2.98 -4.48
N PHE A 151 1.70 -1.65 -4.49
CA PHE A 151 1.25 -0.79 -3.41
C PHE A 151 -0.26 -0.63 -3.50
N ILE A 152 -0.96 -0.85 -2.40
CA ILE A 152 -2.40 -0.66 -2.33
C ILE A 152 -2.69 0.76 -1.84
N ARG A 153 -2.14 1.13 -0.68
CA ARG A 153 -2.36 2.42 -0.03
C ARG A 153 -1.36 2.66 1.11
N GLY A 154 -1.32 3.87 1.66
CA GLY A 154 -0.52 4.22 2.83
C GLY A 154 -0.89 3.42 4.07
N ALA A 155 0.08 3.24 4.96
CA ALA A 155 -0.10 2.60 6.26
C ALA A 155 0.58 3.45 7.33
N HIS A 156 -0.07 3.56 8.49
CA HIS A 156 0.48 4.30 9.63
C HIS A 156 1.02 3.33 10.68
N LEU A 157 2.31 3.46 10.98
CA LEU A 157 3.00 2.66 12.00
C LEU A 157 3.60 3.59 13.05
N ILE A 158 3.49 3.21 14.31
CA ILE A 158 3.96 3.97 15.47
C ILE A 158 5.01 3.13 16.19
N ASN A 159 6.08 3.75 16.70
CA ASN A 159 7.09 3.03 17.47
C ASN A 159 6.44 2.26 18.64
N ALA A 160 6.89 1.02 18.82
CA ALA A 160 6.41 0.18 19.90
C ALA A 160 7.16 0.50 21.20
N PHE A 161 6.74 1.56 21.89
CA PHE A 161 7.31 1.94 23.18
C PHE A 161 7.24 0.77 24.18
N GLY A 162 8.33 0.54 24.90
CA GLY A 162 8.53 -0.59 25.82
C GLY A 162 8.96 -1.90 25.14
N ALA A 163 9.14 -1.92 23.82
CA ALA A 163 9.71 -3.08 23.13
C ALA A 163 11.23 -3.18 23.40
N PRO A 164 11.83 -4.39 23.35
CA PRO A 164 13.28 -4.55 23.47
C PRO A 164 14.10 -3.78 22.41
N ARG A 165 13.47 -3.46 21.28
CA ARG A 165 14.05 -2.69 20.16
C ARG A 165 13.02 -1.70 19.61
N GLU A 166 12.81 -0.61 20.34
CA GLU A 166 11.79 0.40 20.01
C GLU A 166 12.01 1.10 18.65
N ASP A 167 13.26 1.15 18.20
CA ASP A 167 13.70 1.74 16.92
C ASP A 167 13.30 0.92 15.69
N THR A 168 13.04 -0.38 15.88
CA THR A 168 12.79 -1.34 14.80
C THR A 168 11.52 -2.14 15.01
N THR A 169 10.76 -1.83 16.06
CA THR A 169 9.50 -2.48 16.42
C THR A 169 8.39 -1.44 16.40
N PHE A 170 7.28 -1.76 15.73
CA PHE A 170 6.22 -0.82 15.47
C PHE A 170 4.84 -1.44 15.71
N TYR A 171 3.93 -0.67 16.28
CA TYR A 171 2.50 -0.95 16.25
C TYR A 171 1.92 -0.53 14.91
N LEU A 172 1.13 -1.41 14.30
CA LEU A 172 0.21 -0.99 13.25
C LEU A 172 -0.92 -0.16 13.87
N ASN A 173 -1.12 1.06 13.37
CA ASN A 173 -2.26 1.89 13.76
C ASN A 173 -3.38 1.73 12.73
N ASP A 174 -4.39 0.92 13.08
CA ASP A 174 -5.57 0.63 12.26
C ASP A 174 -6.76 1.56 12.54
N VAL A 175 -6.72 2.35 13.62
CA VAL A 175 -7.82 3.23 14.03
C VAL A 175 -7.98 4.45 13.12
N VAL A 176 -6.92 4.86 12.44
CA VAL A 176 -6.92 6.07 11.60
C VAL A 176 -7.62 5.84 10.26
N ASP A 177 -7.87 4.59 9.87
CA ASP A 177 -8.31 4.28 8.52
C ASP A 177 -9.16 2.99 8.44
N SER A 178 -10.48 3.18 8.39
CA SER A 178 -11.52 2.15 8.35
C SER A 178 -11.43 1.22 7.14
N ASP A 179 -10.95 1.72 6.01
CA ASP A 179 -10.80 0.95 4.78
C ASP A 179 -9.81 -0.22 4.91
N TRP A 180 -8.88 -0.12 5.86
CA TRP A 180 -7.94 -1.18 6.16
C TRP A 180 -8.62 -2.46 6.66
N PHE A 181 -9.63 -2.32 7.54
CA PHE A 181 -10.37 -3.43 8.12
C PHE A 181 -11.10 -4.24 7.07
N ILE A 182 -11.63 -3.58 6.04
CA ILE A 182 -12.42 -4.22 4.98
C ILE A 182 -11.51 -5.07 4.07
N ARG A 183 -10.24 -4.69 3.93
CA ARG A 183 -9.26 -5.40 3.08
C ARG A 183 -8.55 -6.56 3.80
N ALA A 184 -8.51 -6.54 5.12
CA ALA A 184 -7.79 -7.54 5.91
C ALA A 184 -8.51 -8.89 6.01
N GLY A 185 -9.76 -8.98 5.56
CA GLY A 185 -10.60 -10.18 5.69
C GLY A 185 -10.93 -10.46 7.15
N ASN A 186 -12.19 -10.24 7.54
CA ASN A 186 -12.73 -10.75 8.79
C ASN A 186 -13.37 -12.12 8.54
#